data_AF-A0A0G1JQX1-F1
#
_entry.id   AF-A0A0G1JQX1-F1
#
_cell.length_a   1.000
_cell.length_b   1.000
_cell.length_c   1.000
_cell.angle_alpha   90.00
_cell.angle_beta   90.00
_cell.angle_gamma   90.00
#
_symmetry.space_group_name_H-M   'P 1'
#
loop_
_entity.id
_entity.type
_entity.pdbx_description
1 polymer ?
#
loop_
_entity_poly.entity_id
_entity_poly.type
_entity_poly.pdbx_seq_one_letter_code
_entity_poly.pdbx_strand_id
1 'polypeptide(L)' 'MSDVVLSRNEYSVLRARAEAFDRLLFALRSDAFSPPPIKSRKEILRQFKNTSRYNAKFLESLKRGLERSIYFEE' A
#
# COMPACT_ATOMS: atom_id res chain seq x y z
N MET A 1 -29.42 -18.28 -14.26
CA MET A 1 -29.44 -17.98 -12.81
C MET A 1 -29.52 -19.29 -12.09
N SER A 2 -28.50 -19.64 -11.33
CA SER A 2 -28.46 -20.86 -10.54
C SER A 2 -28.82 -20.51 -9.10
N ASP A 3 -29.93 -21.05 -8.61
CA ASP A 3 -30.35 -20.85 -7.23
C ASP A 3 -29.48 -21.68 -6.29
N VAL A 4 -28.83 -21.01 -5.34
CA VAL A 4 -28.03 -21.67 -4.31
C VAL A 4 -28.90 -21.83 -3.08
N VAL A 5 -29.25 -23.07 -2.75
CA VAL A 5 -30.01 -23.39 -1.54
C VAL A 5 -29.03 -23.54 -0.38
N LEU A 6 -29.16 -22.69 0.62
CA LEU A 6 -28.33 -22.69 1.83
C LEU A 6 -29.15 -23.12 3.04
N SER A 7 -28.55 -23.89 3.94
CA SER A 7 -29.15 -24.10 5.25
C SER A 7 -29.13 -22.79 6.06
N ARG A 8 -30.06 -22.63 7.00
CA ARG A 8 -30.12 -21.45 7.88
C ARG A 8 -28.81 -21.24 8.65
N ASN A 9 -28.15 -22.33 9.04
CA ASN A 9 -26.88 -22.28 9.75
C ASN A 9 -25.77 -21.72 8.86
N GLU A 10 -25.63 -22.22 7.63
CA GLU A 10 -24.63 -21.73 6.67
C GLU A 10 -24.86 -20.26 6.34
N TYR A 11 -26.13 -19.86 6.14
CA TYR A 11 -26.48 -18.46 5.90
C TYR A 11 -26.05 -17.56 7.08
N SER A 12 -26.32 -17.98 8.31
CA SER A 12 -25.97 -17.20 9.51
C SER A 12 -24.46 -17.00 9.66
N VAL A 13 -23.66 -18.04 9.36
CA VAL A 13 -22.20 -17.99 9.40
C VAL A 13 -21.66 -17.06 8.32
N LEU A 14 -22.17 -17.17 7.10
CA LEU A 14 -21.77 -16.30 5.98
C LEU A 14 -22.12 -14.85 6.26
N ARG A 15 -23.31 -14.59 6.80
CA ARG A 15 -23.75 -13.25 7.19
C ARG A 15 -22.84 -12.65 8.27
N ALA A 16 -22.53 -13.40 9.33
CA ALA A 16 -21.66 -12.94 10.39
C ALA A 16 -20.24 -12.61 9.88
N ARG A 17 -19.72 -13.41 8.93
CA ARG A 17 -18.43 -13.14 8.26
C ARG A 17 -18.48 -11.87 7.40
N ALA A 18 -19.56 -11.67 6.63
CA ALA A 18 -19.75 -10.46 5.84
C ALA A 18 -19.79 -9.21 6.72
N GLU A 19 -20.58 -9.25 7.81
CA GLU A 19 -20.67 -8.14 8.77
C GLU A 19 -19.34 -7.86 9.50
N ALA A 20 -18.51 -8.89 9.73
CA ALA A 20 -17.16 -8.71 10.28
C ALA A 20 -16.20 -8.08 9.25
N PHE A 21 -16.29 -8.49 7.99
CA PHE A 21 -15.50 -7.93 6.90
C PHE A 21 -15.85 -6.46 6.64
N ASP A 22 -17.13 -6.09 6.65
CA ASP A 22 -17.57 -4.71 6.51
C ASP A 22 -17.05 -3.82 7.64
N ARG A 23 -17.01 -4.34 8.88
CA ARG A 23 -16.42 -3.65 10.03
C ARG A 23 -14.92 -3.42 9.84
N LEU A 24 -14.19 -4.40 9.31
CA LEU A 24 -12.77 -4.25 8.98
C LEU A 24 -12.56 -3.21 7.88
N LEU A 25 -13.34 -3.28 6.79
CA LEU A 25 -13.27 -2.29 5.72
C LEU A 25 -13.56 -0.87 6.21
N PHE A 26 -14.55 -0.71 7.10
CA PHE A 26 -14.86 0.58 7.70
C PHE A 26 -13.70 1.12 8.55
N ALA A 27 -13.06 0.26 9.36
CA ALA A 27 -11.89 0.65 10.15
C ALA A 27 -10.64 0.95 9.31
N LEU A 28 -10.50 0.32 8.14
CA LEU A 28 -9.35 0.46 7.25
C LEU A 28 -9.47 1.63 6.25
N ARG A 29 -10.68 2.21 6.11
CA ARG A 29 -11.01 3.23 5.09
C ARG A 29 -10.20 4.52 5.18
N SER A 30 -9.48 4.79 6.27
CA SER A 30 -8.71 6.02 6.43
C SER A 30 -7.27 5.97 5.89
N ASP A 31 -6.60 4.81 5.85
CA ASP A 31 -5.16 4.79 5.49
C ASP A 31 -4.66 3.52 4.78
N ALA A 32 -5.36 2.37 4.88
CA ALA A 32 -4.76 1.09 4.49
C ALA A 32 -4.69 0.85 2.97
N PHE A 33 -5.56 1.51 2.20
CA PHE A 33 -5.66 1.38 0.75
C PHE A 33 -5.37 2.69 0.00
N SER A 34 -5.00 3.73 0.74
CA SER A 34 -4.51 4.96 0.12
C SER A 34 -3.19 4.66 -0.59
N PRO A 35 -2.98 5.12 -1.82
CA PRO A 35 -1.68 5.00 -2.45
C PRO A 35 -0.63 5.63 -1.51
N PRO A 36 0.56 5.03 -1.39
CA PRO A 36 1.60 5.58 -0.53
C PRO A 36 1.86 7.03 -0.95
N PRO A 37 2.17 7.93 0.02
CA PRO A 37 2.41 9.32 -0.30
C PRO A 37 3.54 9.40 -1.32
N ILE A 38 3.29 10.12 -2.41
CA ILE A 38 4.28 10.37 -3.44
C ILE A 38 5.40 11.19 -2.83
N LYS A 39 6.65 10.72 -2.97
CA LYS A 39 7.84 11.41 -2.44
C LYS A 39 8.70 11.92 -3.59
N SER A 40 9.28 13.11 -3.42
CA SER A 40 10.22 13.67 -4.40
C SER A 40 11.54 12.92 -4.40
N ARG A 41 11.99 12.51 -5.59
CA ARG A 41 13.29 11.87 -5.85
C ARG A 41 14.43 12.79 -5.43
N LYS A 42 14.35 14.08 -5.76
CA LYS A 42 15.35 15.08 -5.38
C LYS A 42 15.49 15.16 -3.87
N GLU A 43 14.37 15.14 -3.14
CA GLU A 43 14.41 15.23 -1.69
C GLU A 43 15.07 14.00 -1.06
N ILE A 44 14.69 12.80 -1.51
CA ILE A 44 15.29 11.55 -1.03
C ILE A 44 16.81 11.58 -1.27
N LEU A 45 17.24 11.86 -2.51
CA LEU A 45 18.67 11.90 -2.84
C LEU A 45 19.44 12.96 -2.04
N ARG A 46 18.82 14.13 -1.80
CA ARG A 46 19.39 15.19 -0.96
C ARG A 46 19.62 14.70 0.46
N GLN A 47 18.62 14.07 1.08
CA GLN A 47 18.72 13.56 2.44
C GLN A 47 19.80 12.47 2.55
N PHE A 48 19.87 11.54 1.60
CA PHE A 48 20.91 10.52 1.57
C PHE A 48 22.31 11.13 1.42
N LYS A 49 22.47 12.15 0.55
CA LYS A 49 23.74 12.87 0.38
C LYS A 49 24.14 13.61 1.66
N ASN A 50 23.19 14.23 2.35
CA ASN A 50 23.41 14.96 3.61
C ASN A 50 23.89 14.05 4.75
N THR A 51 23.59 12.75 4.71
CA THR A 51 24.10 11.83 5.73
C THR A 51 25.61 11.60 5.65
N SER A 52 26.24 11.87 4.50
CA SER A 52 27.66 11.58 4.21
C SER A 52 28.09 10.12 4.44
N ARG A 53 27.14 9.19 4.62
CA ARG A 53 27.40 7.76 4.87
C ARG A 53 27.55 6.94 3.59
N TYR A 54 27.14 7.52 2.46
CA TYR A 54 27.03 6.80 1.20
C TYR A 54 27.96 7.37 0.15
N ASN A 55 28.63 6.48 -0.59
CA ASN A 55 29.49 6.85 -1.70
C ASN A 55 28.67 7.23 -2.96
N ALA A 56 29.34 7.88 -3.91
CA ALA A 56 28.70 8.32 -5.15
C ALA A 56 28.09 7.17 -5.98
N LYS A 57 28.74 6.00 -6.00
CA LYS A 57 28.22 4.82 -6.72
C LYS A 57 26.88 4.35 -6.15
N PHE A 58 26.73 4.36 -4.83
CA PHE A 58 25.49 4.03 -4.15
C PHE A 58 24.39 5.03 -4.49
N LEU A 59 24.67 6.33 -4.36
CA LEU A 59 23.70 7.38 -4.66
C LEU A 59 23.17 7.28 -6.10
N GLU A 60 24.03 6.90 -7.05
CA GLU A 60 23.62 6.75 -8.46
C GLU A 60 22.93 5.43 -8.76
N SER A 61 23.15 4.38 -7.97
CA SER A 61 22.28 3.20 -7.98
C SER A 61 20.90 3.50 -7.40
N LEU A 62 20.83 4.30 -6.32
CA LEU A 62 19.59 4.70 -5.66
C LEU A 62 18.74 5.56 -6.59
N LYS A 63 19.32 6.58 -7.23
CA LYS A 63 18.63 7.42 -8.22
C LYS A 63 17.96 6.59 -9.32
N ARG A 64 18.70 5.67 -9.94
CA ARG A 64 18.18 4.76 -10.97
C ARG A 64 17.06 3.86 -10.45
N GLY A 65 17.14 3.43 -9.18
CA GLY A 65 16.08 2.65 -8.54
C GLY A 65 14.80 3.47 -8.34
N LEU A 66 14.93 4.71 -7.88
CA LEU A 66 13.80 5.60 -7.67
C LEU A 66 13.11 6.00 -8.98
N GLU A 67 13.87 6.23 -10.06
CA GLU A 67 13.36 6.54 -11.41
C GLU A 67 12.47 5.43 -12.01
N ARG A 68 12.59 4.18 -11.52
CA ARG A 68 11.82 3.04 -12.02
C ARG A 68 10.44 2.89 -11.36
N SER A 69 10.17 3.62 -10.29
CA SER A 69 8.92 3.51 -9.55
C SER A 69 8.06 4.75 -9.77
N ILE A 70 6.79 4.52 -10.13
CA ILE A 70 5.78 5.56 -10.39
C ILE A 70 5.38 6.34 -9.12
N TYR A 71 5.77 5.85 -7.93
CA TYR A 71 5.45 6.48 -6.65
C TYR A 71 6.50 7.52 -6.20
N PHE A 72 7.54 7.77 -7.00
CA PHE A 72 8.55 8.80 -6.75
C PHE A 72 8.58 9.83 -7.88
N GLU A 73 8.12 11.05 -7.59
CA GLU A 73 8.11 12.16 -8.55
C GLU A 73 9.44 12.90 -8.58
N GLU A 74 9.62 13.84 -9.51
CA GLU A 74 10.88 14.61 -9.59
C GLU A 74 11.24 15.39 -8.33
#